data_AF-A0A955ZBW1-F1
#
_entry.id   AF-A0A955ZBW1-F1
#
_cell.length_a   1.000
_cell.length_b   1.000
_cell.length_c   1.000
_cell.angle_alpha   90.00
_cell.angle_beta   90.00
_cell.angle_gamma   90.00
#
_symmetry.space_group_name_H-M   'P 1'
#
loop_
_entity.id
_entity.type
_entity.pdbx_description
1 polymer ?
#
loop_
_entity_poly.entity_id
_entity_poly.type
_entity_poly.pdbx_seq_one_letter_code
_entity_poly.pdbx_strand_id
1 'polypeptide(L)'
;MRSGLTLLALAVAAAASGCKKDDPTPRPVGAPTATPTPPPATPPPTATATATALPTAGRWDCVKDLDCTNSCEYGAVNRAWYTKNVPNEPCEDGCDGPWSDNPQCIDGGCVAFQNGKRAPSCTRRLRE
;
A
#
# COMPACT_ATOMS: atom_id res chain seq x y z
N MET A 1 5.62 39.88 30.86
CA MET A 1 5.33 39.02 32.04
C MET A 1 4.31 38.00 31.56
N ARG A 2 4.52 36.69 31.44
CA ARG A 2 5.41 35.69 32.03
C ARG A 2 5.65 34.64 30.90
N SER A 3 6.87 34.37 30.46
CA SER A 3 7.78 33.34 30.99
C SER A 3 7.08 32.05 31.41
N GLY A 4 7.25 31.00 30.60
CA GLY A 4 6.78 29.64 30.86
C GLY A 4 7.53 28.65 29.97
N LEU A 5 8.86 28.62 30.13
CA LEU A 5 9.77 27.70 29.46
C LEU A 5 9.77 26.40 30.26
N THR A 6 9.10 25.35 29.78
CA THR A 6 9.16 24.03 30.42
C THR A 6 9.93 23.07 29.52
N LEU A 7 11.23 22.93 29.82
CA LEU A 7 12.06 21.83 29.38
C LEU A 7 11.57 20.54 30.05
N LEU A 8 11.00 19.61 29.28
CA LEU A 8 11.03 18.20 29.66
C LEU A 8 12.07 17.48 28.81
N ALA A 9 13.23 17.27 29.42
CA ALA A 9 14.16 16.23 29.02
C ALA A 9 13.56 14.88 29.45
N LEU A 10 13.28 13.99 28.50
CA LEU A 10 13.19 12.56 28.79
C LEU A 10 14.42 11.85 28.23
N ALA A 11 15.17 11.31 29.17
CA ALA A 11 16.34 10.49 28.99
C ALA A 11 15.96 9.02 28.72
N VAL A 12 16.66 8.42 27.76
CA VAL A 12 17.28 7.08 27.77
C VAL A 12 16.40 5.86 28.04
N ALA A 13 16.37 4.95 27.05
CA ALA A 13 16.63 3.52 27.25
C ALA A 13 17.04 2.85 25.92
N ALA A 14 18.34 2.77 25.68
CA ALA A 14 18.91 1.88 24.66
C ALA A 14 18.91 0.45 25.23
N ALA A 15 17.98 -0.39 24.78
CA ALA A 15 18.00 -1.83 25.04
C ALA A 15 18.82 -2.54 23.95
N ALA A 16 20.13 -2.66 24.18
CA ALA A 16 20.98 -3.58 23.45
C ALA A 16 20.77 -5.01 24.00
N SER A 17 19.77 -5.71 23.46
CA SER A 17 19.59 -7.14 23.73
C SER A 17 20.39 -7.94 22.71
N GLY A 18 21.39 -8.67 23.22
CA GLY A 18 22.40 -9.37 22.45
C GLY A 18 21.85 -10.39 21.45
N CYS A 19 22.46 -10.39 20.26
CA CYS A 19 22.33 -11.45 19.28
C CYS A 19 23.02 -12.72 19.83
N LYS A 20 22.25 -13.62 20.45
CA LYS A 20 22.69 -15.02 20.55
C LYS A 20 22.72 -15.60 19.14
N LYS A 21 23.92 -16.02 18.73
CA LYS A 21 24.17 -16.71 17.47
C LYS A 21 23.86 -18.18 17.71
N ASP A 22 22.57 -18.52 17.71
CA ASP A 22 22.14 -19.92 17.65
C ASP A 22 22.42 -20.41 16.23
N ASP A 23 23.37 -21.32 16.10
CA ASP A 23 23.71 -22.02 14.85
C ASP A 23 22.76 -23.22 14.73
N PRO A 24 21.71 -23.17 13.88
CA PRO A 24 20.83 -24.31 13.71
C PRO A 24 21.57 -25.38 12.92
N THR A 25 21.89 -26.49 13.58
CA THR A 25 22.31 -27.73 12.91
C THR A 25 21.31 -28.05 11.79
N PRO A 26 21.74 -28.16 10.53
CA PRO A 26 20.83 -28.48 9.43
C PRO A 26 20.26 -29.88 9.65
N ARG A 27 18.96 -29.94 9.91
CA ARG A 27 18.20 -31.19 9.89
C ARG A 27 18.22 -31.71 8.44
N PRO A 28 18.49 -33.00 8.18
CA PRO A 28 18.35 -33.55 6.84
C PRO A 28 16.91 -33.33 6.37
N VAL A 29 16.75 -32.46 5.38
CA VAL A 29 15.49 -32.20 4.71
C VAL A 29 15.12 -33.51 4.02
N GLY A 30 14.06 -34.15 4.51
CA GLY A 30 13.49 -35.33 3.86
C GLY A 30 13.20 -35.02 2.39
N ALA A 31 13.49 -35.99 1.53
CA ALA A 31 13.25 -35.87 0.09
C ALA A 31 11.82 -35.34 -0.16
N PRO A 32 11.65 -34.34 -1.04
CA PRO A 32 10.34 -33.80 -1.34
C PRO A 32 9.44 -34.94 -1.81
N THR A 33 8.40 -35.22 -1.04
CA THR A 33 7.31 -36.06 -1.52
C THR A 33 6.75 -35.33 -2.72
N ALA A 34 6.81 -35.96 -3.89
CA ALA A 34 6.23 -35.42 -5.12
C ALA A 34 4.76 -35.11 -4.83
N THR A 35 4.45 -33.82 -4.69
CA THR A 35 3.07 -33.38 -4.61
C THR A 35 2.47 -33.67 -5.99
N PRO A 36 1.36 -34.43 -6.07
CA PRO A 36 0.73 -34.70 -7.36
C PRO A 36 0.44 -33.36 -8.03
N THR A 37 0.98 -33.18 -9.24
CA THR A 37 0.69 -32.02 -10.07
C THR A 37 -0.84 -31.94 -10.21
N PRO A 38 -1.49 -30.87 -9.72
CA PRO A 38 -2.92 -30.72 -9.95
C PRO A 38 -3.16 -30.72 -11.48
N PRO A 39 -4.26 -31.33 -11.95
CA PRO A 39 -4.60 -31.26 -13.36
C PRO A 39 -4.63 -29.79 -13.81
N PRO A 40 -4.23 -29.49 -15.06
CA PRO A 40 -4.23 -28.12 -15.57
C PRO A 40 -5.58 -27.49 -15.29
N ALA A 41 -5.58 -26.44 -14.46
CA ALA A 41 -6.79 -25.70 -14.15
C ALA A 41 -7.36 -25.21 -15.48
N THR A 42 -8.62 -25.55 -15.75
CA THR A 42 -9.36 -25.00 -16.88
C THR A 42 -9.24 -23.47 -16.79
N PRO A 43 -8.73 -22.80 -17.84
CA PRO A 43 -8.59 -21.35 -17.80
C PRO A 43 -9.98 -20.78 -17.50
N PRO A 44 -10.12 -19.85 -16.54
CA PRO A 44 -11.39 -19.19 -16.30
C PRO A 44 -11.86 -18.56 -17.62
N PRO A 45 -13.18 -18.56 -17.89
CA PRO A 45 -13.70 -17.98 -19.10
C PRO A 45 -13.19 -16.54 -19.22
N THR A 46 -12.57 -16.23 -20.36
CA THR A 46 -12.16 -14.88 -20.72
C THR A 46 -13.42 -14.01 -20.76
N ALA A 47 -13.72 -13.35 -19.65
CA ALA A 47 -14.80 -12.39 -19.59
C ALA A 47 -14.42 -11.23 -20.51
N THR A 48 -15.06 -11.15 -21.66
CA THR A 48 -15.05 -9.97 -22.52
C THR A 48 -15.68 -8.84 -21.71
N ALA A 49 -14.87 -8.08 -21.00
CA ALA A 49 -15.32 -6.91 -20.28
C ALA A 49 -15.78 -5.89 -21.33
N THR A 50 -17.09 -5.78 -21.54
CA THR A 50 -17.69 -4.64 -22.20
C THR A 50 -17.32 -3.42 -21.39
N ALA A 51 -16.40 -2.60 -21.92
CA ALA A 51 -16.05 -1.32 -21.33
C ALA A 51 -17.25 -0.38 -21.52
N THR A 52 -18.24 -0.45 -20.63
CA THR A 52 -19.14 0.67 -20.40
C THR A 52 -18.23 1.83 -20.00
N ALA A 53 -18.19 2.88 -20.81
CA ALA A 53 -17.45 4.09 -20.47
C ALA A 53 -17.95 4.56 -19.09
N LEU A 54 -17.14 4.34 -18.06
CA LEU A 54 -17.47 4.83 -16.73
C LEU A 54 -17.65 6.35 -16.84
N PRO A 55 -18.59 6.94 -16.07
CA PRO A 55 -18.57 8.39 -15.87
C PRO A 55 -17.15 8.81 -15.55
N THR A 56 -16.71 9.96 -16.05
CA THR A 56 -15.34 10.44 -15.83
C THR A 56 -15.11 10.51 -14.32
N ALA A 57 -14.50 9.45 -13.77
CA ALA A 57 -14.29 9.34 -12.34
C ALA A 57 -13.48 10.55 -11.92
N GLY A 58 -13.94 11.27 -10.90
CA GLY A 58 -13.15 12.32 -10.31
C GLY A 58 -11.80 11.78 -9.87
N ARG A 59 -10.84 12.68 -9.64
CA ARG A 59 -9.46 12.35 -9.28
C ARG A 59 -9.36 11.29 -8.17
N TRP A 60 -10.31 11.24 -7.24
CA TRP A 60 -10.31 10.32 -6.11
C TRP A 60 -11.45 9.29 -6.14
N ASP A 61 -12.31 9.31 -7.15
CA ASP A 61 -13.47 8.43 -7.18
C ASP A 61 -13.08 7.02 -7.64
N CYS A 62 -13.74 5.99 -7.12
CA CYS A 62 -13.47 4.61 -7.47
C CYS A 62 -14.74 3.75 -7.36
N VAL A 63 -14.75 2.61 -8.05
CA VAL A 63 -15.79 1.58 -7.93
C VAL A 63 -15.24 0.33 -7.24
N LYS A 64 -13.95 0.04 -7.41
CA LYS A 64 -13.23 -1.09 -6.80
C LYS A 64 -11.79 -0.71 -6.49
N ASP A 65 -11.13 -1.49 -5.63
CA ASP A 65 -9.74 -1.24 -5.20
C ASP A 65 -8.75 -1.10 -6.36
N LEU A 66 -8.95 -1.88 -7.43
CA LEU A 66 -8.09 -1.86 -8.61
C LEU A 66 -8.15 -0.53 -9.38
N ASP A 67 -9.21 0.25 -9.19
CA ASP A 67 -9.35 1.59 -9.76
C ASP A 67 -8.45 2.60 -9.04
N CYS A 68 -7.87 2.25 -7.89
CA CYS A 68 -7.00 3.12 -7.12
C CYS A 68 -5.52 2.83 -7.40
N THR A 69 -4.70 3.87 -7.27
CA THR A 69 -3.23 3.81 -7.29
C THR A 69 -2.69 4.81 -6.28
N ASN A 70 -1.54 4.49 -5.68
CA ASN A 70 -0.80 5.48 -4.90
C ASN A 70 -0.05 6.41 -5.85
N SER A 71 0.07 7.67 -5.45
CA SER A 71 0.84 8.71 -6.10
C SER A 71 1.60 9.48 -5.03
N CYS A 72 2.83 9.88 -5.32
CA CYS A 72 3.69 10.63 -4.42
C CYS A 72 3.04 11.97 -4.01
N GLU A 73 2.61 12.76 -4.99
CA GLU A 73 2.08 14.10 -4.79
C GLU A 73 0.60 14.09 -4.37
N TYR A 74 -0.18 13.16 -4.92
CA TYR A 74 -1.63 13.16 -4.78
C TYR A 74 -2.17 12.16 -3.76
N GLY A 75 -1.34 11.25 -3.26
CA GLY A 75 -1.76 10.14 -2.41
C GLY A 75 -2.55 9.09 -3.19
N ALA A 76 -3.54 8.46 -2.55
CA ALA A 76 -4.43 7.52 -3.22
C ALA A 76 -5.39 8.23 -4.18
N VAL A 77 -5.27 7.93 -5.47
CA VAL A 77 -6.07 8.53 -6.56
C VAL A 77 -6.61 7.47 -7.50
N ASN A 78 -7.60 7.85 -8.31
CA ASN A 78 -8.09 7.02 -9.40
C ASN A 78 -6.98 6.80 -10.44
N ARG A 79 -6.70 5.55 -10.77
CA ARG A 79 -5.69 5.09 -11.71
C ARG A 79 -5.91 5.65 -13.11
N ALA A 80 -7.15 5.66 -13.62
CA ALA A 80 -7.45 6.17 -14.95
C ALA A 80 -7.23 7.69 -15.03
N TRP A 81 -7.60 8.42 -13.96
CA TRP A 81 -7.26 9.83 -13.85
C TRP A 81 -5.73 10.03 -13.81
N TYR A 82 -5.03 9.26 -12.99
CA TYR A 82 -3.58 9.38 -12.81
C TYR A 82 -2.83 9.18 -14.13
N THR A 83 -3.09 8.08 -14.84
CA THR A 83 -2.47 7.77 -16.14
C THR A 83 -2.74 8.84 -17.20
N LYS A 84 -3.89 9.50 -17.14
CA LYS A 84 -4.26 10.55 -18.10
C LYS A 84 -3.63 11.91 -17.79
N ASN A 85 -3.44 12.25 -16.51
CA ASN A 85 -3.11 13.61 -16.09
C ASN A 85 -1.69 13.77 -15.55
N VAL A 86 -1.04 12.70 -15.11
CA VAL A 86 0.28 12.75 -14.50
C VAL A 86 1.29 12.10 -15.45
N PRO A 87 2.25 12.87 -16.01
CA PRO A 87 3.32 12.27 -16.80
C PRO A 87 4.14 11.34 -15.90
N ASN A 88 4.68 10.24 -16.44
CA ASN A 88 5.42 9.23 -15.69
C ASN A 88 6.63 9.84 -14.97
N GLU A 89 6.42 10.30 -13.74
CA GLU A 89 7.45 10.86 -12.88
C GLU A 89 7.82 9.79 -11.84
N PRO A 90 9.12 9.44 -11.72
CA PRO A 90 9.55 8.44 -10.75
C PRO A 90 9.27 8.92 -9.33
N CYS A 91 8.70 8.05 -8.51
CA CYS A 91 8.46 8.34 -7.10
C CYS A 91 9.74 8.10 -6.30
N GLU A 92 10.40 9.18 -5.83
CA GLU A 92 11.56 9.04 -4.94
C GLU A 92 11.15 9.03 -3.46
N ASP A 93 10.07 9.74 -3.09
CA ASP A 93 9.56 9.81 -1.73
C ASP A 93 8.03 10.05 -1.73
N GLY A 94 7.31 9.43 -0.78
CA GLY A 94 5.90 9.72 -0.53
C GLY A 94 5.01 8.49 -0.31
N CYS A 95 3.77 8.59 -0.79
CA CYS A 95 2.72 7.60 -0.54
C CYS A 95 2.84 6.31 -1.37
N ASP A 96 3.87 6.19 -2.20
CA ASP A 96 4.19 5.02 -3.03
C ASP A 96 5.50 4.33 -2.57
N GLY A 97 5.91 4.55 -1.32
CA GLY A 97 7.11 3.93 -0.75
C GLY A 97 6.92 2.46 -0.34
N PRO A 98 7.99 1.74 0.04
CA PRO A 98 7.94 0.31 0.43
C PRO A 98 7.08 0.02 1.66
N TRP A 99 6.71 1.05 2.42
CA TRP A 99 5.83 0.97 3.59
C TRP A 99 4.36 1.28 3.26
N SER A 100 4.06 1.59 1.99
CA SER A 100 2.71 1.83 1.51
C SER A 100 2.05 0.50 1.15
N ASP A 101 0.81 0.35 1.61
CA ASP A 101 -0.05 -0.73 1.18
C ASP A 101 -0.82 -0.29 -0.08
N ASN A 102 -1.41 -1.25 -0.77
CA ASN A 102 -2.30 -0.96 -1.88
C ASN A 102 -3.48 -0.08 -1.40
N PRO A 103 -3.80 1.00 -2.14
CA PRO A 103 -4.95 1.82 -1.79
C PRO A 103 -6.24 1.03 -2.01
N GLN A 104 -7.25 1.33 -1.20
CA GLN A 104 -8.56 0.68 -1.24
C GLN A 104 -9.64 1.67 -1.64
N CYS A 105 -10.70 1.16 -2.24
CA CYS A 105 -11.89 1.93 -2.57
C CYS A 105 -12.91 1.85 -1.42
N ILE A 106 -13.04 2.94 -0.66
CA ILE A 106 -13.92 3.02 0.51
C ILE A 106 -14.90 4.19 0.32
N ASP A 107 -16.19 3.90 0.39
CA ASP A 107 -17.28 4.87 0.15
C ASP A 107 -17.08 5.66 -1.16
N GLY A 108 -16.72 4.94 -2.23
CA GLY A 108 -16.46 5.49 -3.56
C GLY A 108 -15.23 6.39 -3.65
N GLY A 109 -14.33 6.38 -2.65
CA GLY A 109 -13.09 7.15 -2.66
C GLY A 109 -11.84 6.30 -2.48
N CYS A 110 -10.76 6.64 -3.19
CA CYS A 110 -9.46 6.02 -2.99
C CYS A 110 -8.85 6.44 -1.64
N VAL A 111 -8.49 5.45 -0.84
CA VAL A 111 -7.92 5.59 0.51
C VAL A 111 -6.57 4.87 0.58
N ALA A 112 -5.53 5.58 1.01
CA ALA A 112 -4.20 5.02 1.19
C ALA A 112 -4.06 4.32 2.54
N PHE A 113 -3.23 3.28 2.57
CA PHE A 113 -2.88 2.53 3.77
C PHE A 113 -1.36 2.44 3.91
N GLN A 114 -0.89 2.38 5.16
CA GLN A 114 0.50 2.11 5.51
C GLN A 114 0.52 1.20 6.74
N ASN A 115 1.24 0.08 6.64
CA ASN A 115 1.31 -0.95 7.69
C ASN A 115 -0.07 -1.41 8.18
N GLY A 116 -1.01 -1.63 7.26
CA GLY A 116 -2.37 -2.08 7.52
C GLY A 116 -3.28 -1.03 8.16
N LYS A 117 -2.84 0.23 8.26
CA LYS A 117 -3.63 1.34 8.83
C LYS A 117 -3.89 2.41 7.78
N ARG A 118 -5.06 3.04 7.84
CA ARG A 118 -5.38 4.18 6.98
C ARG A 118 -4.33 5.28 7.19
N ALA A 119 -3.71 5.72 6.11
CA ALA A 119 -2.70 6.78 6.11
C ALA A 119 -3.37 8.10 5.69
N PRO A 120 -3.82 8.95 6.64
CA PRO A 120 -4.56 10.16 6.32
C PRO A 120 -3.72 11.17 5.53
N SER A 121 -2.41 11.24 5.79
CA SER A 121 -1.47 12.06 4.99
C SER A 121 -1.41 11.63 3.52
N CYS A 122 -1.67 10.36 3.24
CA CYS A 122 -1.71 9.79 1.89
C CYS A 122 -3.12 9.61 1.34
N THR A 123 -4.14 9.92 2.13
CA THR A 123 -5.54 9.88 1.72
C THR A 123 -6.01 11.32 1.61
N ARG A 124 -5.74 11.96 0.49
CA ARG A 124 -6.13 13.37 0.32
C ARG A 124 -7.61 13.47 -0.04
N ARG A 125 -8.49 13.28 0.95
CA ARG A 125 -9.88 13.75 0.93
C ARG A 125 -9.94 14.98 1.85
N LEU A 126 -9.67 16.15 1.31
CA LEU A 126 -10.38 17.35 1.75
C LEU A 126 -11.17 17.80 0.54
N ARG A 127 -12.40 17.25 0.41
CA ARG A 127 -13.44 17.92 -0.38
C ARG A 127 -13.73 19.21 0.38
N GLU A 128 -13.01 20.27 0.05
CA GLU A 128 -13.43 21.65 0.33
C GLU A 128 -14.30 22.12 -0.83
#